data_AF-A0A066WJQ4-F1
#
_entry.id   AF-A0A066WJQ4-F1
#
_cell.length_a   1.000
_cell.length_b   1.000
_cell.length_c   1.000
_cell.angle_alpha   90.00
_cell.angle_beta   90.00
_cell.angle_gamma   90.00
#
_symmetry.space_group_name_H-M   'P 1'
#
loop_
_entity.id
_entity.type
_entity.pdbx_description
1 polymer ?
#
loop_
_entity_poly.entity_id
_entity_poly.type
_entity_poly.pdbx_seq_one_letter_code
_entity_poly.pdbx_strand_id
1 'polypeptide(L)' 'LPLARIKKVMKSDEAVKMISTEAPMLLARACEIFIADLTSRAYTVAEESRRKMITKQDVMAATTQTDMFDFLLDI' A
#
# COMPACT_ATOMS: atom_id res chain seq x y z
N LEU A 1 -1.80 9.09 8.56
CA LEU A 1 -2.70 9.35 7.40
C LEU A 1 -4.00 9.98 7.88
N PRO A 2 -4.59 10.98 7.18
CA PRO A 2 -5.82 11.64 7.63
C PRO A 2 -7.05 10.72 7.60
N LEU A 3 -7.74 10.53 8.74
CA LEU A 3 -8.89 9.63 8.85
C LEU A 3 -10.03 9.99 7.89
N ALA A 4 -10.27 11.29 7.67
CA ALA A 4 -11.29 11.76 6.72
C ALA A 4 -11.01 11.30 5.27
N ARG A 5 -9.74 11.24 4.87
CA ARG A 5 -9.34 10.77 3.53
C ARG A 5 -9.49 9.25 3.41
N ILE A 6 -9.09 8.52 4.44
CA ILE A 6 -9.30 7.07 4.52
C ILE A 6 -10.79 6.74 4.41
N LYS A 7 -11.63 7.41 5.21
CA LYS A 7 -13.09 7.24 5.15
C LYS A 7 -13.64 7.58 3.76
N LYS A 8 -13.12 8.60 3.09
CA LYS A 8 -13.52 8.96 1.71
C LYS A 8 -13.18 7.87 0.71
N VAL A 9 -12.00 7.25 0.80
CA VAL A 9 -11.60 6.12 -0.05
C VAL A 9 -12.48 4.89 0.24
N MET A 10 -12.71 4.55 1.51
CA MET A 10 -13.63 3.45 1.87
C MET A 10 -15.05 3.66 1.32
N LYS A 11 -15.49 4.92 1.16
CA LYS A 11 -16.79 5.31 0.61
C LYS A 11 -16.85 5.41 -0.91
N SER A 12 -15.75 5.17 -1.63
CA SER A 12 -15.81 5.09 -3.10
C SER A 12 -16.50 3.82 -3.57
N ASP A 13 -16.56 2.79 -2.73
CA ASP A 13 -17.39 1.60 -2.95
C ASP A 13 -18.84 1.91 -2.55
N GLU A 14 -19.75 1.87 -3.53
CA GLU A 14 -21.18 2.15 -3.34
C GLU A 14 -21.87 1.17 -2.38
N ALA A 15 -21.33 -0.04 -2.20
CA ALA A 15 -21.85 -1.01 -1.25
C ALA A 15 -21.60 -0.60 0.22
N VAL A 16 -20.64 0.29 0.47
CA VAL A 16 -20.24 0.70 1.83
C VAL A 16 -21.17 1.79 2.36
N LYS A 17 -22.17 1.41 3.15
CA LYS A 17 -23.17 2.34 3.73
C LYS A 17 -22.77 2.98 5.06
N MET A 18 -22.27 2.21 6.02
CA MET A 18 -21.83 2.72 7.32
C MET A 18 -20.42 2.24 7.61
N ILE A 19 -19.64 3.07 8.30
CA ILE A 19 -18.24 2.78 8.67
C ILE A 19 -18.10 3.05 10.16
N SER A 20 -17.71 2.04 10.92
CA SER A 20 -17.35 2.19 12.34
C SER A 20 -16.20 3.17 12.50
N THR A 21 -16.19 3.95 13.58
CA THR A 21 -15.11 4.91 13.90
C THR A 21 -13.74 4.25 14.00
N GLU A 22 -13.68 2.99 14.45
CA GLU A 22 -12.43 2.24 14.63
C GLU A 22 -11.80 1.79 13.31
N ALA A 23 -12.62 1.53 12.28
CA ALA A 23 -12.13 0.97 11.01
C ALA A 23 -11.14 1.91 10.29
N PRO A 24 -11.39 3.23 10.13
CA PRO A 24 -10.39 4.15 9.60
C PRO A 24 -9.11 4.25 10.44
N MET A 25 -9.20 4.07 11.77
CA MET A 25 -8.03 4.11 12.65
C MET A 25 -7.14 2.88 12.44
N LEU A 26 -7.73 1.70 12.39
CA LEU A 26 -7.03 0.45 12.07
C LEU A 26 -6.42 0.52 10.67
N LEU A 27 -7.18 0.98 9.68
CA LEU A 27 -6.70 1.10 8.31
C LEU A 27 -5.57 2.13 8.20
N ALA A 28 -5.58 3.22 8.98
CA ALA A 28 -4.48 4.16 9.03
C ALA A 28 -3.16 3.49 9.46
N ARG A 29 -3.22 2.62 10.49
CA ARG A 29 -2.05 1.89 10.98
C ARG A 29 -1.64 0.78 10.01
N ALA A 30 -2.60 0.05 9.44
CA ALA A 30 -2.32 -0.97 8.44
C ALA A 30 -1.66 -0.38 7.19
N CYS A 31 -2.14 0.77 6.69
CA CYS A 31 -1.52 1.47 5.56
C CYS A 31 -0.11 1.95 5.88
N GLU A 32 0.18 2.38 7.12
CA GLU A 32 1.54 2.76 7.52
C GLU A 32 2.49 1.55 7.44
N ILE A 33 2.08 0.40 7.97
CA ILE A 33 2.85 -0.86 7.91
C ILE A 33 3.02 -1.32 6.47
N PHE A 34 1.94 -1.30 5.68
CA PHE A 34 1.95 -1.69 4.28
C PHE A 34 2.90 -0.82 3.45
N ILE A 35 2.87 0.51 3.60
CA ILE A 35 3.77 1.42 2.89
C ILE A 35 5.22 1.15 3.28
N ALA A 36 5.49 0.95 4.56
CA ALA A 36 6.85 0.66 5.03
C ALA A 36 7.39 -0.67 4.47
N ASP A 37 6.59 -1.74 4.51
CA ASP A 37 6.99 -3.06 3.98
C ASP A 37 7.23 -3.01 2.47
N LEU A 38 6.27 -2.48 1.69
CA LEU A 38 6.41 -2.37 0.24
C LEU A 38 7.59 -1.48 -0.17
N THR A 39 7.81 -0.37 0.54
CA THR A 39 8.94 0.53 0.26
C THR A 39 10.27 -0.14 0.59
N SER A 40 10.36 -0.88 1.69
CA SER A 40 11.56 -1.63 2.06
C SER A 40 11.92 -2.67 1.01
N ARG A 41 10.92 -3.42 0.51
CA ARG A 41 11.13 -4.42 -0.55
C ARG A 41 11.52 -3.78 -1.88
N ALA A 42 10.87 -2.68 -2.27
CA ALA A 42 11.24 -1.92 -3.45
C ALA A 42 12.67 -1.35 -3.34
N TYR A 43 13.09 -0.95 -2.14
CA TYR A 43 14.46 -0.52 -1.90
C TYR A 43 15.47 -1.66 -2.09
N THR A 44 15.16 -2.88 -1.62
CA THR A 44 16.00 -4.06 -1.87
C THR A 44 16.22 -4.29 -3.37
N VAL A 45 15.17 -4.19 -4.20
CA VAL A 45 15.30 -4.30 -5.67
C VAL A 45 16.19 -3.20 -6.26
N ALA A 46 16.06 -1.96 -5.77
CA ALA A 46 16.93 -0.87 -6.21
C ALA A 46 18.40 -1.10 -5.81
N GLU A 47 18.65 -1.61 -4.60
CA GLU A 47 20.00 -1.94 -4.12
C GLU A 47 20.65 -3.08 -4.89
N GLU A 48 19.89 -4.12 -5.26
CA GLU A 48 20.37 -5.21 -6.14
C GLU A 48 20.85 -4.66 -7.50
N SER A 49 20.22 -3.58 -7.96
CA SER A 49 20.62 -2.83 -9.17
C SER A 49 21.69 -1.76 -8.90
N ARG A 50 22.29 -1.72 -7.70
CA ARG A 50 23.28 -0.72 -7.25
C ARG A 50 22.78 0.73 -7.32
N ARG A 51 21.47 0.94 -7.18
CA ARG A 51 20.83 2.26 -7.14
C ARG A 51 20.40 2.59 -5.72
N LYS A 52 20.44 3.88 -5.37
CA LYS A 52 19.93 4.40 -4.09
C LYS A 52 18.56 5.07 -4.21
N MET A 53 18.10 5.30 -5.44
CA MET A 53 16.82 5.92 -5.74
C MET A 53 15.84 4.84 -6.18
N ILE A 54 14.72 4.75 -5.48
CA ILE A 54 13.60 3.86 -5.82
C ILE A 54 12.86 4.44 -7.03
N THR A 55 12.51 3.57 -7.96
CA THR A 55 11.73 3.88 -9.16
C THR A 55 10.42 3.10 -9.17
N LYS A 56 9.50 3.46 -10.09
CA LYS A 56 8.25 2.68 -10.28
C LYS A 56 8.54 1.21 -10.60
N GLN A 57 9.59 0.92 -11.37
CA GLN A 57 9.95 -0.44 -11.76
C GLN A 57 10.36 -1.29 -10.54
N ASP A 58 11.03 -0.69 -9.56
CA ASP A 58 11.41 -1.40 -8.33
C ASP A 58 10.18 -1.79 -7.50
N VAL A 59 9.16 -0.91 -7.45
CA VAL A 59 7.88 -1.19 -6.78
C VAL A 59 7.15 -2.33 -7.49
N MET A 60 7.01 -2.27 -8.83
CA MET A 60 6.36 -3.33 -9.60
C MET A 60 7.09 -4.68 -9.47
N ALA A 61 8.43 -4.66 -9.41
CA ALA A 61 9.21 -5.86 -9.20
C ALA A 61 9.08 -6.40 -7.76
N ALA A 62 8.94 -5.53 -6.76
CA ALA A 62 8.69 -5.96 -5.39
C ALA A 62 7.31 -6.63 -5.22
N THR A 63 6.29 -6.16 -5.94
CA THR A 63 4.94 -6.74 -5.87
C THR A 63 4.87 -8.15 -6.46
N THR A 64 5.77 -8.54 -7.36
CA THR A 64 5.76 -9.89 -7.96
C THR A 64 6.51 -10.94 -7.14
N GLN A 65 7.17 -10.54 -6.04
CA GLN A 65 7.96 -11.46 -5.20
C GLN A 65 7.11 -12.25 -4.18
N THR A 66 5.84 -11.88 -3.99
CA THR A 66 4.92 -12.55 -3.06
C THR A 66 3.48 -12.40 -3.55
N ASP A 67 2.72 -13.48 -3.43
CA ASP A 67 1.27 -13.55 -3.64
C ASP A 67 0.46 -12.60 -2.76
N MET A 68 1.00 -12.18 -1.60
CA MET A 68 0.36 -11.20 -0.73
C MET A 68 0.06 -9.86 -1.43
N PHE A 69 0.81 -9.51 -2.48
CA PHE A 69 0.63 -8.29 -3.25
C PHE A 69 -0.14 -8.48 -4.57
N ASP A 70 -0.75 -9.65 -4.82
CA ASP A 70 -1.46 -9.93 -6.07
C ASP A 70 -2.64 -8.98 -6.33
N PHE A 71 -3.20 -8.37 -5.28
CA PHE A 71 -4.23 -7.33 -5.41
C PHE A 71 -3.75 -6.04 -6.12
N LEU A 72 -2.46 -5.93 -6.42
CA LEU A 72 -1.82 -4.80 -7.11
C LEU A 72 -1.47 -5.09 -8.58
N LEU A 73 -1.73 -6.30 -9.10
CA LEU A 73 -1.32 -6.67 -10.46
C LEU A 73 -2.00 -5.84 -11.56
N ASP A 74 -3.21 -5.34 -11.29
CA ASP A 74 -4.01 -4.56 -12.24
C ASP A 74 -3.86 -3.03 -12.09
N ILE A 75 -2.91 -2.58 -11.26
CA ILE A 75 -2.65 -1.15 -10.96
C ILE A 75 -1.44 -0.63 -11.75
#